data_AF-A0A0V8JC96-F1
#
_entry.id   AF-A0A0V8JC96-F1
#
_cell.length_a   1.000
_cell.length_b   1.000
_cell.length_c   1.000
_cell.angle_alpha   90.00
_cell.angle_beta   90.00
_cell.angle_gamma   90.00
#
_symmetry.space_group_name_H-M   'P 1'
#
loop_
_entity.id
_entity.type
_entity.pdbx_description
1 polymer ?
#
loop_
_entity_poly.entity_id
_entity_poly.type
_entity_poly.pdbx_seq_one_letter_code
_entity_poly.pdbx_strand_id
1 'polypeptide(L)' 'MQKSKPIIVPRYTFSEIYGPDLIFNPRPSFAHNKWIPDCPVKLDLLTGSQFAVMGEMPVICSRSVTTRQATDL' A
#
# COMPACT_ATOMS: atom_id res chain seq x y z
N MET A 1 21.91 22.38 19.17
CA MET A 1 21.38 22.75 17.83
C MET A 1 20.74 21.52 17.21
N GLN A 2 19.42 21.50 17.09
CA GLN A 2 18.69 20.38 16.50
C GLN A 2 18.75 20.53 14.98
N LYS A 3 19.47 19.63 14.30
CA LYS A 3 19.52 19.63 12.83
C LYS A 3 18.12 19.33 12.31
N SER A 4 17.56 20.20 11.48
CA SER A 4 16.31 19.92 10.78
C SER A 4 16.49 18.68 9.90
N LYS A 5 15.52 17.76 9.95
CA LYS A 5 15.52 16.63 9.02
C LYS A 5 15.28 17.17 7.59
N PRO A 6 16.04 16.69 6.59
CA PRO A 6 15.80 17.09 5.21
C PRO A 6 14.39 16.66 4.78
N ILE A 7 13.71 17.53 4.03
CA ILE A 7 12.42 17.23 3.44
C ILE A 7 12.65 16.22 2.32
N ILE A 8 12.05 15.03 2.45
CA ILE A 8 12.05 14.03 1.39
C ILE A 8 10.89 14.35 0.46
N VAL A 9 11.21 14.74 -0.78
CA VAL A 9 10.21 14.98 -1.83
C VAL A 9 10.32 13.86 -2.86
N PRO A 10 9.24 13.09 -3.12
CA PRO A 10 9.25 12.10 -4.19
C PRO A 10 9.56 12.75 -5.53
N ARG A 11 10.49 12.16 -6.30
CA ARG A 11 10.86 12.67 -7.63
C ARG A 11 9.91 12.21 -8.74
N TYR A 12 9.18 11.13 -8.50
CA TYR A 12 8.21 10.54 -9.41
C TYR A 12 6.99 10.06 -8.62
N THR A 13 5.82 10.19 -9.21
CA THR A 13 4.56 9.60 -8.79
C THR A 13 4.47 8.14 -9.22
N PHE A 14 3.55 7.38 -8.64
CA PHE A 14 3.30 6.00 -9.06
C PHE A 14 2.86 5.91 -10.52
N SER A 15 2.02 6.82 -11.00
CA SER A 15 1.58 6.84 -12.40
C SER A 15 2.70 7.16 -13.37
N GLU A 16 3.72 7.93 -12.95
CA GLU A 16 4.92 8.17 -13.77
C GLU A 16 5.84 6.93 -13.86
N ILE A 17 5.80 6.05 -12.84
CA ILE A 17 6.61 4.82 -12.82
C ILE A 17 5.91 3.69 -13.58
N TYR A 18 4.61 3.50 -13.34
CA TYR A 18 3.85 2.33 -13.81
C TYR A 18 2.89 2.63 -14.97
N GLY A 19 2.67 3.91 -15.28
CA GLY A 19 1.68 4.37 -16.25
C GLY A 19 0.34 4.76 -15.62
N PRO A 20 -0.50 5.53 -16.35
CA PRO A 20 -1.77 6.05 -15.83
C PRO A 20 -2.93 5.05 -15.88
N ASP A 21 -2.82 4.00 -16.69
CA ASP A 21 -3.93 3.09 -17.00
C ASP A 21 -3.99 1.85 -16.08
N LEU A 22 -3.35 1.94 -14.91
CA LEU A 22 -3.27 0.83 -13.96
C LEU A 22 -4.00 1.17 -12.66
N ILE A 23 -4.52 0.10 -12.04
CA ILE A 23 -5.18 0.13 -10.75
C ILE A 23 -4.25 -0.56 -9.75
N PHE A 24 -3.99 0.11 -8.63
CA PHE A 24 -3.21 -0.47 -7.56
C PHE A 24 -4.02 -1.56 -6.84
N ASN A 25 -3.44 -2.75 -6.76
CA ASN A 25 -3.95 -3.82 -5.91
C ASN A 25 -2.94 -4.02 -4.76
N PRO A 26 -3.25 -3.56 -3.54
CA PRO A 26 -2.34 -3.66 -2.41
C PRO A 26 -2.07 -5.11 -2.00
N ARG A 27 -2.81 -6.12 -2.47
CA ARG A 27 -2.65 -7.50 -1.97
C ARG A 27 -2.13 -8.44 -3.05
N PRO A 28 -1.00 -9.14 -2.82
CA PRO A 28 -0.64 -10.26 -3.66
C PRO A 28 -1.67 -11.38 -3.50
N SER A 29 -1.99 -12.07 -4.61
CA SER A 29 -2.92 -13.20 -4.59
C SER A 29 -2.42 -14.31 -3.65
N PHE A 30 -3.18 -14.58 -2.58
CA PHE A 30 -2.94 -15.65 -1.60
C PHE A 30 -2.79 -17.04 -2.24
N ALA A 31 -3.57 -17.30 -3.27
CA ALA A 31 -3.63 -18.62 -3.90
C ALA A 31 -2.33 -19.04 -4.61
N HIS A 32 -1.44 -18.08 -4.92
CA HIS A 32 -0.31 -18.32 -5.83
C HIS A 32 1.06 -18.04 -5.21
N ASN A 33 1.13 -17.45 -4.00
CA ASN A 33 2.39 -16.97 -3.43
C ASN A 33 2.67 -17.59 -2.05
N LYS A 34 3.05 -18.88 -2.03
CA LYS A 34 3.35 -19.63 -0.79
C LYS A 34 4.50 -19.06 0.06
N TRP A 35 5.30 -18.15 -0.50
CA TRP A 35 6.38 -17.45 0.19
C TRP A 35 5.90 -16.21 0.98
N ILE A 36 4.65 -15.80 0.78
CA ILE A 36 4.05 -14.67 1.47
C ILE A 36 3.48 -15.16 2.80
N PRO A 37 3.83 -14.52 3.94
CA PRO A 37 3.36 -14.97 5.24
C PRO A 37 1.83 -15.04 5.30
N ASP A 38 1.28 -16.16 5.78
CA ASP A 38 -0.17 -16.35 5.99
C ASP A 38 -0.64 -15.64 7.28
N CYS A 39 -0.20 -14.40 7.47
CA CYS A 39 -0.53 -13.56 8.61
C CYS A 39 -1.18 -12.28 8.09
N PRO A 40 -2.52 -12.18 8.11
CA PRO A 40 -3.24 -11.03 7.55
C PRO A 40 -2.74 -9.67 8.06
N VAL A 41 -2.42 -9.57 9.35
CA VAL A 41 -1.88 -8.36 9.98
C VAL A 41 -0.55 -7.93 9.37
N LYS A 42 0.39 -8.87 9.19
CA LYS A 42 1.69 -8.55 8.55
C LYS A 42 1.51 -8.12 7.11
N LEU A 43 0.55 -8.73 6.41
CA LEU A 43 0.28 -8.39 5.01
C LEU A 43 -0.36 -7.03 4.86
N ASP A 44 -1.29 -6.64 5.71
CA ASP A 44 -1.86 -5.29 5.69
C ASP A 44 -0.77 -4.25 5.95
N LEU A 45 0.12 -4.52 6.90
CA LEU A 45 1.24 -3.65 7.26
C LEU A 45 2.24 -3.43 6.12
N LEU A 46 2.50 -4.46 5.29
CA LEU A 46 3.40 -4.36 4.13
C LEU A 46 2.88 -3.45 3.01
N THR A 47 1.58 -3.13 3.02
CA THR A 47 0.92 -2.40 1.93
C THR A 47 0.69 -0.94 2.27
N GLY A 48 0.68 -0.60 3.56
CA GLY A 48 0.46 0.77 4.04
C GLY A 48 1.52 1.77 3.55
N SER A 49 2.78 1.33 3.39
CA SER A 49 3.84 2.21 2.87
C SER A 49 3.60 2.61 1.41
N GLN A 50 3.04 1.72 0.59
CA GLN A 50 2.73 1.99 -0.83
C GLN A 50 1.52 2.93 -0.94
N PHE A 51 0.50 2.73 -0.10
CA PHE A 51 -0.65 3.64 0.00
C PHE A 51 -0.24 5.08 0.32
N ALA A 52 0.78 5.27 1.17
CA ALA A 52 1.24 6.61 1.56
C ALA A 52 1.84 7.42 0.39
N VAL A 53 2.26 6.76 -0.69
CA VAL A 53 3.01 7.39 -1.79
C VAL A 53 2.36 7.24 -3.16
N MET A 54 1.22 6.55 -3.27
CA MET A 54 0.60 6.24 -4.56
C MET A 54 -0.21 7.39 -5.19
N GLY A 55 -0.48 8.47 -4.44
CA GLY A 55 -1.21 9.64 -4.94
C GLY A 55 -2.66 9.31 -5.30
N GLU A 56 -3.13 9.77 -6.46
CA GLU A 56 -4.51 9.58 -6.93
C GLU A 56 -4.72 8.29 -7.75
N MET A 57 -3.75 7.37 -7.77
CA MET A 57 -3.91 6.10 -8.48
C MET A 57 -5.11 5.32 -7.91
N PRO A 58 -6.03 4.82 -8.75
CA PRO A 58 -7.18 4.06 -8.26
C PRO A 58 -6.73 2.79 -7.52
N VAL A 59 -7.50 2.39 -6.49
CA VAL A 59 -7.20 1.21 -5.68
C VAL A 59 -8.36 0.21 -5.73
N ILE A 60 -8.04 -1.07 -5.88
CA ILE A 60 -8.99 -2.15 -5.58
C ILE A 60 -8.73 -2.64 -4.15
N CYS A 61 -9.78 -2.59 -3.32
CA CYS A 61 -9.76 -3.15 -1.97
C CYS A 61 -10.82 -4.24 -1.81
N SER A 62 -10.54 -5.21 -0.95
CA SER A 62 -11.57 -6.17 -0.52
C SER A 62 -12.69 -5.43 0.23
N ARG A 63 -13.95 -5.80 0.00
CA ARG A 63 -15.10 -5.26 0.76
C ARG A 63 -14.92 -5.44 2.28
N SER A 64 -14.18 -6.46 2.72
CA SER A 64 -13.93 -6.71 4.14
C SER A 64 -13.17 -5.58 4.85
N VAL A 65 -12.45 -4.72 4.14
CA VAL A 65 -11.71 -3.59 4.75
C VAL A 65 -12.64 -2.53 5.35
N THR A 66 -13.92 -2.51 4.96
CA THR A 66 -14.93 -1.59 5.53
C THR A 66 -15.58 -2.16 6.79
N THR A 67 -15.14 -3.32 7.29
CA THR A 67 -15.71 -3.94 8.48
C THR A 67 -15.02 -3.44 9.75
N ARG A 68 -15.74 -3.43 10.86
CA ARG A 68 -15.22 -3.00 12.17
C ARG A 68 -13.97 -3.77 12.61
N GLN A 69 -13.90 -5.06 12.28
CA GLN A 69 -12.73 -5.91 12.55
C GLN A 69 -11.45 -5.41 11.86
N ALA A 70 -11.56 -4.74 10.71
CA ALA A 70 -10.40 -4.22 9.99
C ALA A 70 -9.82 -2.93 10.62
N THR A 71 -10.59 -2.23 11.46
CA THR A 71 -10.18 -0.96 12.09
C THR A 71 -9.84 -1.08 13.58
N ASP A 72 -10.20 -2.18 14.22
CA ASP A 72 -10.07 -2.39 15.67
C ASP A 72 -8.70 -3.01 16.09
N LEU A 73 -7.70 -2.97 15.20
CA LEU A 73 -6.33 -3.46 15.45
C LEU A 73 -5.43 -2.41 16.12
#